data_AF-A0A351NFK2-F1
#
_entry.id   AF-A0A351NFK2-F1
#
_cell.length_a   1.000
_cell.length_b   1.000
_cell.length_c   1.000
_cell.angle_alpha   90.00
_cell.angle_beta   90.00
_cell.angle_gamma   90.00
#
_symmetry.space_group_name_H-M   'P 1'
#
loop_
_entity.id
_entity.type
_entity.pdbx_description
1 polymer ?
#
loop_
_entity_poly.entity_id
_entity_poly.type
_entity_poly.pdbx_seq_one_letter_code
_entity_poly.pdbx_strand_id
1 'polypeptide(L)'
;MVLNILFTHSFIERESDAASNKMTLARLLGSNTANMAAAYLINFLPYLIVVVSVLLGDMSVWYLLVLVMVPNSVWLCRSLSAFNRGETGVPQKPQWWLGPMGNWNQVRVRGIDWFLMRWLAARNILSGFCAIVFVVRLVLLFF
;
A
#
# COMPACT_ATOMS: atom_id res chain seq x y z
N MET A 1 -5.53 -6.08 4.42
CA MET A 1 -4.72 -5.47 3.34
C MET A 1 -5.52 -4.77 2.24
N VAL A 2 -6.75 -5.19 1.88
CA VAL A 2 -7.57 -4.52 0.82
C VAL A 2 -7.77 -3.02 1.08
N LEU A 3 -7.94 -2.65 2.35
CA LEU A 3 -8.10 -1.27 2.80
C LEU A 3 -6.95 -0.35 2.35
N ASN A 4 -5.74 -0.87 2.12
CA ASN A 4 -4.61 -0.06 1.65
C ASN A 4 -4.87 0.61 0.30
N ILE A 5 -5.42 -0.14 -0.67
CA ILE A 5 -5.70 0.38 -2.02
C ILE A 5 -6.78 1.47 -1.95
N LEU A 6 -7.89 1.15 -1.26
CA LEU A 6 -9.02 2.07 -1.10
C LEU A 6 -8.62 3.34 -0.36
N PHE A 7 -7.83 3.19 0.71
CA PHE A 7 -7.35 4.32 1.49
C PHE A 7 -6.35 5.16 0.71
N THR A 8 -5.40 4.55 -0.01
CA THR A 8 -4.45 5.26 -0.88
C THR A 8 -5.19 6.10 -1.92
N HIS A 9 -6.24 5.55 -2.53
CA HIS A 9 -7.10 6.28 -3.46
C HIS A 9 -7.79 7.47 -2.79
N SER A 10 -8.47 7.22 -1.66
CA SER A 10 -9.18 8.26 -0.90
C SER A 10 -8.25 9.35 -0.36
N PHE A 11 -7.02 8.99 -0.01
CA PHE A 11 -5.99 9.90 0.48
C PHE A 11 -5.61 10.90 -0.60
N ILE A 12 -5.38 10.40 -1.81
CA ILE A 12 -4.92 11.22 -2.94
C ILE A 12 -6.07 12.09 -3.48
N GLU A 13 -7.28 11.54 -3.56
CA GLU A 13 -8.43 12.22 -4.15
C GLU A 13 -9.27 13.05 -3.16
N ARG A 14 -8.76 13.29 -1.95
CA ARG A 14 -9.53 13.92 -0.86
C ARG A 14 -10.27 15.20 -1.27
N GLU A 15 -9.62 16.06 -2.06
CA GLU A 15 -10.20 17.32 -2.55
C GLU A 15 -11.30 17.10 -3.60
N SER A 16 -11.07 16.18 -4.54
CA SER A 16 -12.05 15.78 -5.55
C SER A 16 -13.30 15.13 -4.91
N ASP A 17 -13.08 14.27 -3.91
CA ASP A 17 -14.15 13.68 -3.10
C ASP A 17 -14.93 14.74 -2.33
N ALA A 18 -14.26 15.81 -1.88
CA ALA A 18 -14.90 16.94 -1.23
C ALA A 18 -15.81 17.72 -2.16
N ALA A 19 -15.34 18.03 -3.37
CA ALA A 19 -16.14 18.66 -4.41
C ALA A 19 -17.35 17.80 -4.82
N SER A 20 -17.22 16.47 -4.74
CA SER A 20 -18.26 15.50 -5.11
C SER A 20 -19.20 15.11 -3.96
N ASN A 21 -19.10 15.73 -2.78
CA ASN A 21 -19.85 15.36 -1.57
C ASN A 21 -19.73 13.88 -1.14
N LYS A 22 -18.65 13.20 -1.55
CA LYS A 22 -18.38 11.80 -1.16
C LYS A 22 -17.66 11.75 0.17
N MET A 23 -18.27 11.14 1.20
CA MET A 23 -17.61 10.98 2.50
C MET A 23 -16.71 9.74 2.50
N THR A 24 -15.40 9.95 2.40
CA THR A 24 -14.38 8.90 2.50
C THR A 24 -13.65 8.96 3.85
N LEU A 25 -12.98 7.86 4.23
CA LEU A 25 -12.20 7.82 5.48
C LEU A 25 -11.16 8.94 5.54
N ALA A 26 -10.55 9.28 4.40
CA ALA A 26 -9.57 10.36 4.35
C ALA A 26 -10.17 11.75 4.62
N ARG A 27 -11.42 11.97 4.20
CA ARG A 27 -12.18 13.17 4.53
C ARG A 27 -12.66 13.17 5.98
N LEU A 28 -13.11 12.03 6.49
CA LEU A 28 -13.55 11.88 7.88
C LEU A 28 -12.42 12.22 8.87
N LEU A 29 -11.19 11.79 8.58
CA LEU A 29 -10.03 12.10 9.43
C LEU A 29 -9.66 13.59 9.43
N GLY A 30 -10.03 14.33 8.38
CA GLY A 30 -9.95 15.79 8.27
C GLY A 30 -8.54 16.39 8.18
N SER A 31 -7.56 15.82 8.89
CA SER A 31 -6.20 16.33 8.99
C SER A 31 -5.20 15.49 8.21
N ASN A 32 -4.17 16.15 7.70
CA ASN A 32 -3.06 15.52 7.01
C ASN A 32 -2.29 14.55 7.94
N THR A 33 -2.13 14.92 9.21
CA THR A 33 -1.47 14.09 10.24
C THR A 33 -2.26 12.81 10.52
N ALA A 34 -3.58 12.91 10.75
CA ALA A 34 -4.41 11.73 11.00
C ALA A 34 -4.47 10.82 9.77
N ASN A 35 -4.54 11.39 8.57
CA ASN A 35 -4.47 10.64 7.33
C ASN A 35 -3.15 9.88 7.18
N MET A 36 -2.03 10.50 7.55
CA MET A 36 -0.73 9.85 7.52
C MET A 36 -0.63 8.73 8.56
N ALA A 37 -1.11 8.97 9.78
CA ALA A 37 -1.18 7.94 10.82
C ALA A 37 -2.01 6.74 10.35
N ALA A 38 -3.16 6.98 9.71
CA ALA A 38 -3.98 5.93 9.10
C ALA A 38 -3.24 5.22 7.96
N ALA A 39 -2.51 5.94 7.10
CA ALA A 39 -1.71 5.32 6.03
C ALA A 39 -0.67 4.34 6.58
N TYR A 40 0.05 4.74 7.63
CA TYR A 40 0.99 3.87 8.34
C TYR A 40 0.27 2.69 8.99
N LEU A 41 -0.80 2.94 9.76
CA LEU A 41 -1.54 1.86 10.43
C LEU A 41 -2.04 0.82 9.42
N ILE A 42 -2.69 1.25 8.35
CA ILE A 42 -3.26 0.36 7.33
C ILE A 42 -2.18 -0.45 6.60
N ASN A 43 -1.01 0.15 6.35
CA ASN A 43 0.09 -0.53 5.68
C ASN A 43 0.87 -1.48 6.59
N PHE A 44 1.04 -1.14 7.87
CA PHE A 44 1.94 -1.87 8.76
C PHE A 44 1.25 -2.82 9.75
N LEU A 45 -0.01 -2.53 10.13
CA LEU A 45 -0.75 -3.36 11.08
C LEU A 45 -0.85 -4.84 10.64
N PRO A 46 -1.08 -5.18 9.36
CA PRO A 46 -1.18 -6.58 8.97
C PRO A 46 0.15 -7.35 9.14
N TYR A 47 1.30 -6.70 8.96
CA TYR A 47 2.60 -7.33 9.25
C TYR A 47 2.78 -7.54 10.76
N LEU A 48 2.40 -6.55 11.57
CA LEU A 48 2.48 -6.65 13.02
C LEU A 48 1.62 -7.81 13.55
N ILE A 49 0.39 -7.96 13.04
CA ILE A 49 -0.49 -9.08 13.38
C ILE A 49 0.22 -10.41 13.10
N VAL A 50 0.80 -10.59 11.91
CA VAL A 50 1.51 -11.82 11.56
C VAL A 50 2.70 -12.08 12.47
N VAL A 51 3.52 -11.06 12.75
CA VAL A 51 4.68 -11.20 13.66
C VAL A 51 4.23 -11.62 15.05
N VAL A 52 3.20 -10.98 15.61
CA VAL A 52 2.66 -11.32 16.93
C VAL A 52 2.11 -12.75 16.94
N SER A 53 1.32 -13.14 15.94
CA SER A 53 0.79 -14.51 15.84
C SER A 53 1.89 -15.58 15.75
N VAL A 54 3.01 -15.29 15.07
CA VAL A 54 4.16 -16.20 15.05
C VAL A 54 4.85 -16.27 16.41
N LEU A 55 5.02 -15.13 17.10
CA LEU A 55 5.65 -15.08 18.43
C LEU A 55 4.81 -15.77 19.51
N LEU A 56 3.48 -15.73 19.39
CA LEU A 56 2.55 -16.44 20.27
C LEU A 56 2.45 -17.94 19.98
N GLY A 57 3.04 -18.41 18.86
CA GLY A 57 2.96 -19.81 18.43
C GLY A 57 1.66 -20.18 17.69
N ASP A 58 0.78 -19.21 17.42
CA ASP A 58 -0.47 -19.41 16.68
C ASP A 58 -0.23 -19.68 15.18
N MET A 59 0.92 -19.25 14.65
CA MET A 59 1.29 -19.40 13.24
C MET A 59 2.74 -19.90 13.08
N SER A 60 2.97 -20.66 12.00
CA SER A 60 4.31 -21.11 11.63
C SER A 60 5.24 -19.94 11.28
N VAL A 61 6.53 -20.09 11.60
CA VAL A 61 7.58 -19.09 11.29
C VAL A 61 7.65 -18.72 9.81
N TRP A 62 7.24 -19.62 8.91
CA TRP A 62 7.20 -19.38 7.46
C TRP A 62 6.30 -18.20 7.07
N TYR A 63 5.28 -17.86 7.87
CA TYR A 63 4.44 -16.69 7.61
C TYR A 63 5.20 -15.37 7.71
N LEU A 64 6.37 -15.32 8.37
CA LEU A 64 7.23 -14.12 8.41
C LEU A 64 7.77 -13.71 7.03
N LEU A 65 7.67 -14.57 6.00
CA LEU A 65 8.03 -14.22 4.63
C LEU A 65 7.24 -13.02 4.09
N VAL A 66 6.05 -12.72 4.64
CA VAL A 66 5.28 -11.52 4.27
C VAL A 66 6.06 -10.23 4.50
N LEU A 67 7.06 -10.24 5.38
CA LEU A 67 7.91 -9.09 5.69
C LEU A 67 8.76 -8.64 4.49
N VAL A 68 8.93 -9.48 3.46
CA VAL A 68 9.57 -9.07 2.19
C VAL A 68 8.81 -7.92 1.52
N MET A 69 7.51 -7.74 1.82
CA MET A 69 6.72 -6.62 1.29
C MET A 69 6.87 -5.30 2.09
N VAL A 70 7.53 -5.32 3.25
CA VAL A 70 7.74 -4.14 4.10
C VAL A 70 8.44 -2.98 3.37
N PRO A 71 9.53 -3.19 2.58
CA PRO A 71 10.15 -2.11 1.81
C PRO A 71 9.17 -1.38 0.87
N ASN A 72 8.22 -2.11 0.28
CA ASN A 72 7.22 -1.53 -0.61
C ASN A 72 6.21 -0.68 0.18
N SER A 73 5.77 -1.15 1.35
CA SER A 73 4.93 -0.37 2.26
C SER A 73 5.62 0.90 2.76
N VAL A 74 6.91 0.83 3.12
CA VAL A 74 7.71 2.00 3.49
C VAL A 74 7.79 2.99 2.34
N TRP A 75 8.06 2.51 1.13
CA TRP A 75 8.10 3.35 -0.07
C TRP A 75 6.76 4.06 -0.30
N LEU A 76 5.64 3.34 -0.21
CA LEU A 76 4.30 3.91 -0.39
C LEU A 76 3.99 4.99 0.65
N CYS A 77 4.25 4.73 1.94
CA CYS A 77 4.03 5.72 3.00
C CYS A 77 4.89 6.98 2.82
N ARG A 78 6.16 6.82 2.41
CA ARG A 78 7.03 7.97 2.07
C ARG A 78 6.50 8.74 0.86
N SER A 79 6.00 8.05 -0.16
CA SER A 79 5.40 8.65 -1.35
C SER A 79 4.12 9.42 -1.03
N LEU A 80 3.27 8.90 -0.14
CA LEU A 80 2.07 9.60 0.36
C LEU A 80 2.43 10.80 1.23
N SER A 81 3.47 10.67 2.07
CA SER A 81 3.99 11.80 2.85
C SER A 81 4.53 12.93 1.97
N ALA A 82 5.23 12.60 0.89
CA ALA A 82 5.67 13.57 -0.13
C ALA A 82 4.47 14.26 -0.81
N PHE A 83 3.46 13.48 -1.23
CA PHE A 83 2.23 14.03 -1.82
C PHE A 83 1.54 15.02 -0.87
N ASN A 84 1.47 14.67 0.42
CA ASN A 84 0.89 15.51 1.45
C ASN A 84 1.66 16.84 1.71
N ARG A 85 2.93 16.93 1.29
CA ARG A 85 3.73 18.16 1.28
C ARG A 85 3.63 18.94 -0.05
N GLY A 86 2.81 18.48 -1.00
CA GLY A 86 2.69 19.06 -2.34
C GLY A 86 3.70 18.51 -3.36
N GLU A 87 4.51 17.52 -2.98
CA GLU A 87 5.48 16.89 -3.87
C GLU A 87 4.78 15.79 -4.70
N THR A 88 4.28 16.15 -5.88
CA THR A 88 3.66 15.19 -6.82
C THR A 88 4.66 14.51 -7.74
N GLY A 89 5.94 14.91 -7.69
CA GLY A 89 7.01 14.36 -8.50
C GLY A 89 7.08 12.82 -8.43
N VAL A 90 7.16 12.21 -9.60
CA VAL A 90 7.28 10.76 -9.77
C VAL A 90 8.59 10.46 -10.51
N PRO A 91 9.31 9.39 -10.12
CA PRO A 91 10.54 9.01 -10.81
C PRO A 91 10.25 8.68 -12.29
N GLN A 92 11.23 8.95 -13.16
CA GLN A 92 11.08 8.73 -14.60
C GLN A 92 10.74 7.27 -14.94
N LYS A 93 11.27 6.33 -14.15
CA LYS A 93 10.96 4.90 -14.23
C LYS A 93 10.53 4.37 -12.86
N PRO A 94 9.60 3.41 -12.80
CA PRO A 94 9.22 2.78 -11.55
C PRO A 94 10.40 2.00 -10.98
N GLN A 95 10.51 1.97 -9.66
CA GLN A 95 11.49 1.10 -9.00
C GLN A 95 11.11 -0.36 -9.26
N TRP A 96 12.05 -1.17 -9.72
CA TRP A 96 11.80 -2.54 -10.16
C TRP A 96 11.24 -3.45 -9.05
N TRP A 97 11.59 -3.19 -7.79
CA TRP A 97 11.14 -3.95 -6.63
C TRP A 97 9.68 -3.67 -6.23
N LEU A 98 9.05 -2.61 -6.76
CA LEU A 98 7.64 -2.32 -6.48
C LEU A 98 6.69 -3.26 -7.21
N GLY A 99 7.22 -4.19 -8.01
CA GLY A 99 6.46 -5.17 -8.76
C GLY A 99 5.94 -4.65 -10.09
N PRO A 100 5.01 -5.37 -10.73
CA PRO A 100 4.54 -5.06 -12.07
C PRO A 100 3.78 -3.73 -12.12
N MET A 101 4.22 -2.81 -12.99
CA MET A 101 3.64 -1.47 -13.15
C MET A 101 2.97 -1.24 -14.52
N GLY A 102 2.83 -2.32 -15.32
CA GLY A 102 2.23 -2.24 -16.65
C GLY A 102 3.02 -1.35 -17.63
N ASN A 103 2.34 -0.76 -18.61
CA ASN A 103 2.97 0.09 -19.61
C ASN A 103 3.19 1.52 -19.09
N TRP A 104 4.29 1.72 -18.36
CA TRP A 104 4.61 2.98 -17.71
C TRP A 104 4.73 4.18 -18.68
N ASN A 105 5.19 3.94 -19.90
CA ASN A 105 5.31 5.00 -20.91
C ASN A 105 3.94 5.59 -21.25
N GLN A 106 2.91 4.76 -21.42
CA GLN A 106 1.54 5.24 -21.68
C GLN A 106 0.95 5.98 -20.48
N VAL A 107 1.24 5.53 -19.26
CA VAL A 107 0.78 6.18 -18.03
C VAL A 107 1.33 7.60 -17.93
N ARG A 108 2.61 7.78 -18.23
CA ARG A 108 3.29 9.09 -18.28
C ARG A 108 2.69 10.01 -19.32
N VAL A 109 2.43 9.51 -20.54
CA VAL A 109 1.81 10.29 -21.61
C VAL A 109 0.42 10.81 -21.20
N ARG A 110 -0.31 10.06 -20.37
CA ARG A 110 -1.63 10.45 -19.86
C ARG A 110 -1.58 11.43 -18.67
N GLY A 111 -0.40 11.72 -18.11
CA GLY A 111 -0.24 12.67 -16.99
C GLY A 111 -0.85 12.22 -15.64
N ILE A 112 -1.14 10.92 -15.50
CA ILE A 112 -1.74 10.31 -14.29
C ILE A 112 -0.74 9.45 -13.52
N ASP A 113 0.55 9.58 -13.83
CA ASP A 113 1.65 8.79 -13.26
C ASP A 113 1.80 9.02 -11.75
N TRP A 114 1.64 10.26 -11.29
CA TRP A 114 1.70 10.60 -9.87
C TRP A 114 0.66 9.83 -9.03
N PHE A 115 -0.54 9.64 -9.54
CA PHE A 115 -1.59 8.85 -8.89
C PHE A 115 -1.35 7.35 -9.08
N LEU A 116 -1.17 6.92 -10.33
CA LEU A 116 -1.17 5.50 -10.67
C LEU A 116 0.02 4.76 -10.05
N MET A 117 1.15 5.43 -9.86
CA MET A 117 2.31 4.85 -9.16
C MET A 117 1.95 4.40 -7.73
N ARG A 118 1.27 5.26 -6.98
CA ARG A 118 0.89 5.00 -5.58
C ARG A 118 -0.18 3.93 -5.50
N TRP A 119 -1.15 3.99 -6.41
CA TRP A 119 -2.20 2.97 -6.52
C TRP A 119 -1.66 1.59 -6.89
N LEU A 120 -0.80 1.49 -7.90
CA LEU A 120 -0.18 0.22 -8.31
C LEU A 120 0.75 -0.33 -7.23
N ALA A 121 1.49 0.53 -6.52
CA ALA A 121 2.29 0.10 -5.37
C ALA A 121 1.40 -0.50 -4.26
N ALA A 122 0.30 0.17 -3.89
CA ALA A 122 -0.66 -0.36 -2.93
C ALA A 122 -1.25 -1.71 -3.37
N ARG A 123 -1.57 -1.84 -4.67
CA ARG A 123 -2.05 -3.09 -5.26
C ARG A 123 -1.01 -4.20 -5.17
N ASN A 124 0.23 -3.92 -5.57
CA ASN A 124 1.30 -4.92 -5.57
C ASN A 124 1.66 -5.36 -4.14
N ILE A 125 1.58 -4.47 -3.15
CA ILE A 125 1.70 -4.82 -1.72
C ILE A 125 0.61 -5.83 -1.32
N LEU A 126 -0.66 -5.54 -1.63
CA LEU A 126 -1.77 -6.45 -1.33
C LEU A 126 -1.56 -7.81 -2.02
N SER A 127 -1.32 -7.80 -3.33
CA SER A 127 -1.17 -9.02 -4.12
C SER A 127 0.01 -9.85 -3.64
N GLY A 128 1.16 -9.22 -3.37
CA GLY A 128 2.35 -9.89 -2.86
C GLY A 128 2.12 -10.49 -1.47
N PHE A 129 1.51 -9.73 -0.56
CA PHE A 129 1.14 -10.23 0.77
C PHE A 129 0.26 -11.48 0.68
N CYS A 130 -0.82 -11.42 -0.11
CA CYS A 130 -1.74 -12.53 -0.28
C CYS A 130 -1.08 -13.73 -0.97
N ALA A 131 -0.25 -13.51 -1.98
CA ALA A 131 0.47 -14.57 -2.68
C ALA A 131 1.42 -15.33 -1.73
N ILE A 132 2.16 -14.61 -0.88
CA ILE A 132 3.05 -15.22 0.11
C ILE A 132 2.25 -16.06 1.10
N VAL A 133 1.18 -15.50 1.68
CA VAL A 133 0.30 -16.25 2.61
C VAL A 133 -0.24 -17.53 1.96
N PHE A 134 -0.69 -17.44 0.70
CA PHE A 134 -1.19 -18.59 -0.05
C PHE A 134 -0.11 -19.66 -0.26
N VAL A 135 1.08 -19.27 -0.72
CA VAL A 135 2.20 -20.19 -0.95
C VAL A 135 2.65 -20.85 0.35
N VAL A 136 2.81 -20.08 1.44
CA VAL A 136 3.17 -20.62 2.75
C VAL A 136 2.12 -21.63 3.21
N ARG A 137 0.82 -21.31 3.06
CA ARG A 137 -0.25 -22.22 3.43
C ARG A 137 -0.22 -23.50 2.61
N LEU A 138 0.04 -23.43 1.31
CA LEU A 138 0.20 -24.62 0.46
C LEU A 138 1.38 -25.49 0.91
N VAL A 139 2.55 -24.89 1.17
CA VAL A 139 3.72 -25.63 1.65
C VAL A 139 3.40 -26.37 2.95
N LEU A 140 2.77 -25.69 3.91
CA LEU A 140 2.37 -26.29 5.20
C LEU A 140 1.23 -27.32 5.12
N LEU A 141 0.61 -27.51 3.96
CA LEU A 141 -0.35 -28.61 3.75
C LEU A 141 0.34 -29.91 3.34
N PHE A 142 1.51 -29.81 2.71
CA PHE A 142 2.28 -30.95 2.21
C PHE A 142 3.43 -31.37 3.12
N PHE A 143 3.81 -30.52 4.09
CA PHE A 143 4.84 -30.76 5.10
C PHE A 143 4.25 -30.54 6.49
#